data_AF-A0A7Y5XZL2-F1
#
_entry.id   AF-A0A7Y5XZL2-F1
#
_cell.length_a   1.000
_cell.length_b   1.000
_cell.length_c   1.000
_cell.angle_alpha   90.00
_cell.angle_beta   90.00
_cell.angle_gamma   90.00
#
_symmetry.space_group_name_H-M   'P 1'
#
loop_
_entity.id
_entity.type
_entity.pdbx_description
1 polymer ?
#
loop_
_entity_poly.entity_id
_entity_poly.type
_entity_poly.pdbx_seq_one_letter_code
_entity_poly.pdbx_strand_id
1 'polypeptide(L)'
;MPLNPSRTVEELRELRELTGDGDGAQRVAWTPTWKRAQEWMSSKLEGTGVTESFDAAGNQWWTLPGASERALILGGHLDSVPNGGWLDGCLNVVAASEVLRRIAEDGEPALTVRLVSWADEEGARFGRSLFGSSAAAGSMADQDELRALKDADGVSLPAAIGGFGVDLDSALDARSELENAAAYLELHI
;
A
#
# COMPACT_ATOMS: atom_id res chain seq x y z
N MET A 1 15.80 19.64 -0.30
CA MET A 1 15.50 20.00 -1.71
C MET A 1 14.03 20.45 -1.78
N PRO A 2 13.59 21.34 -2.69
CA PRO A 2 12.15 21.55 -2.87
C PRO A 2 11.47 20.26 -3.31
N LEU A 3 10.17 20.12 -3.02
CA LEU A 3 9.34 19.06 -3.61
C LEU A 3 9.53 19.02 -5.13
N ASN A 4 9.63 17.82 -5.71
CA ASN A 4 9.78 17.63 -7.15
C ASN A 4 8.57 16.87 -7.72
N PRO A 5 7.48 17.58 -8.08
CA PRO A 5 6.30 16.95 -8.69
C PRO A 5 6.60 16.23 -10.00
N SER A 6 7.63 16.64 -10.75
CA SER A 6 8.01 15.98 -11.99
C SER A 6 8.53 14.56 -11.74
N ARG A 7 9.28 14.35 -10.64
CA ARG A 7 9.72 13.01 -10.23
C ARG A 7 8.53 12.09 -9.94
N THR A 8 7.50 12.58 -9.26
CA THR A 8 6.25 11.82 -9.02
C THR A 8 5.62 11.38 -10.34
N VAL A 9 5.50 12.28 -11.32
CA VAL A 9 4.90 11.95 -12.63
C VAL A 9 5.79 10.97 -13.42
N GLU A 10 7.11 11.12 -13.36
CA GLU A 10 8.07 10.21 -14.00
C GLU A 10 8.01 8.81 -13.41
N GLU A 11 7.98 8.69 -12.07
CA GLU A 11 7.85 7.41 -11.37
C GLU A 11 6.50 6.74 -11.65
N LEU A 12 5.39 7.50 -11.74
CA LEU A 12 4.09 6.95 -12.15
C LEU A 12 4.12 6.39 -13.58
N ARG A 13 4.84 7.04 -14.49
CA ARG A 13 5.02 6.51 -15.86
C ARG A 13 5.87 5.25 -15.87
N GLU A 14 6.93 5.21 -15.07
CA GLU A 14 7.75 4.01 -14.91
C GLU A 14 6.93 2.83 -14.36
N LEU A 15 6.13 3.06 -13.32
CA LEU A 15 5.24 2.04 -12.77
C LEU A 15 4.21 1.56 -13.81
N ARG A 16 3.65 2.50 -14.59
CA ARG A 16 2.73 2.17 -15.69
C ARG A 16 3.40 1.26 -16.72
N GLU A 17 4.62 1.57 -17.16
CA GLU A 17 5.37 0.74 -18.11
C GLU A 17 5.74 -0.62 -17.53
N LEU A 18 6.03 -0.67 -16.23
CA LEU A 18 6.43 -1.90 -15.54
C LEU A 18 5.28 -2.89 -15.34
N THR A 19 4.06 -2.37 -15.15
CA THR A 19 2.93 -3.16 -14.62
C THR A 19 1.65 -3.06 -15.43
N GLY A 20 1.64 -2.24 -16.49
CA GLY A 20 0.53 -2.12 -17.41
C GLY A 20 0.85 -2.69 -18.79
N ASP A 21 -0.17 -2.76 -19.63
CA ASP A 21 -0.11 -3.18 -21.02
C ASP A 21 -0.90 -2.21 -21.92
N GLY A 22 -1.29 -2.67 -23.11
CA GLY A 22 -2.08 -1.87 -24.06
C GLY A 22 -3.47 -1.49 -23.55
N ASP A 23 -4.01 -2.24 -22.60
CA ASP A 23 -5.38 -2.10 -22.10
C ASP A 23 -5.44 -1.34 -20.77
N GLY A 24 -4.32 -1.21 -20.04
CA GLY A 24 -4.24 -0.38 -18.84
C GLY A 24 -3.34 -0.95 -17.76
N ALA A 25 -3.57 -0.57 -16.51
CA ALA A 25 -2.90 -1.15 -15.35
C ALA A 25 -3.39 -2.58 -15.10
N GLN A 26 -2.45 -3.47 -14.73
CA GLN A 26 -2.73 -4.90 -14.46
C GLN A 26 -2.29 -5.31 -13.05
N ARG A 27 -2.24 -4.36 -12.10
CA ARG A 27 -1.71 -4.56 -10.74
C ARG A 27 -2.74 -5.17 -9.79
N VAL A 28 -3.47 -6.19 -10.23
CA VAL A 28 -4.45 -6.87 -9.38
C VAL A 28 -3.76 -7.43 -8.12
N ALA A 29 -4.32 -7.17 -6.94
CA ALA A 29 -3.73 -7.59 -5.67
C ALA A 29 -3.45 -9.09 -5.59
N TRP A 30 -2.42 -9.46 -4.81
CA TRP A 30 -1.98 -10.85 -4.60
C TRP A 30 -1.49 -11.56 -5.88
N THR A 31 -1.09 -10.80 -6.90
CA THR A 31 -0.50 -11.33 -8.13
C THR A 31 0.99 -11.02 -8.22
N PRO A 32 1.76 -11.73 -9.07
CA PRO A 32 3.16 -11.37 -9.34
C PRO A 32 3.35 -9.94 -9.83
N THR A 33 2.39 -9.38 -10.59
CA THR A 33 2.45 -8.00 -11.08
C THR A 33 2.32 -6.99 -9.94
N TRP A 34 1.41 -7.24 -8.99
CA TRP A 34 1.30 -6.41 -7.79
C TRP A 34 2.54 -6.52 -6.90
N LYS A 35 3.07 -7.73 -6.70
CA LYS A 35 4.35 -7.92 -5.99
C LYS A 35 5.48 -7.09 -6.61
N ARG A 36 5.56 -7.09 -7.95
CA ARG A 36 6.55 -6.31 -8.68
C ARG A 36 6.38 -4.80 -8.48
N ALA A 37 5.14 -4.32 -8.32
CA ALA A 37 4.85 -2.93 -7.96
C ALA A 37 5.35 -2.60 -6.54
N GLN A 38 5.15 -3.52 -5.59
CA GLN A 38 5.64 -3.36 -4.21
C GLN A 38 7.17 -3.29 -4.18
N GLU A 39 7.86 -4.23 -4.84
CA GLU A 39 9.32 -4.26 -4.95
C GLU A 39 9.87 -3.01 -5.65
N TRP A 40 9.18 -2.55 -6.70
CA TRP A 40 9.49 -1.28 -7.35
C TRP A 40 9.38 -0.12 -6.38
N MET A 41 8.29 -0.05 -5.60
CA MET A 41 8.09 1.03 -4.65
C MET A 41 9.15 1.02 -3.53
N SER A 42 9.55 -0.16 -3.04
CA SER A 42 10.68 -0.31 -2.11
C SER A 42 11.93 0.36 -2.67
N SER A 43 12.27 0.09 -3.93
CA SER A 43 13.46 0.66 -4.59
C SER A 43 13.43 2.19 -4.69
N LYS A 44 12.24 2.79 -4.72
CA LYS A 44 12.05 4.25 -4.79
C LYS A 44 12.29 4.97 -3.47
N LEU A 45 12.28 4.24 -2.36
CA LEU A 45 12.51 4.77 -1.02
C LEU A 45 13.81 4.26 -0.38
N GLU A 46 14.56 3.40 -1.07
CA GLU A 46 15.92 3.02 -0.67
C GLU A 46 16.81 4.26 -0.47
N GLY A 47 17.60 4.24 0.60
CA GLY A 47 18.52 5.33 0.92
C GLY A 47 17.88 6.60 1.49
N THR A 48 16.56 6.66 1.64
CA THR A 48 15.86 7.83 2.25
C THR A 48 15.88 7.82 3.78
N GLY A 49 16.38 6.75 4.41
CA GLY A 49 16.41 6.57 5.87
C GLY A 49 15.11 6.03 6.45
N VAL A 50 14.10 5.74 5.63
CA VAL A 50 12.87 5.07 6.07
C VAL A 50 13.10 3.58 6.26
N THR A 51 12.41 2.99 7.25
CA THR A 51 12.38 1.54 7.44
C THR A 51 11.13 0.97 6.81
N GLU A 52 11.30 -0.04 5.97
CA GLU A 52 10.20 -0.78 5.35
C GLU A 52 9.76 -1.95 6.22
N SER A 53 8.44 -2.19 6.27
CA SER A 53 7.86 -3.39 6.89
C SER A 53 6.56 -3.81 6.18
N PHE A 54 6.16 -5.06 6.41
CA PHE A 54 4.83 -5.57 6.07
C PHE A 54 4.11 -5.95 7.36
N ASP A 55 2.83 -5.58 7.48
CA ASP A 55 2.03 -5.95 8.66
C ASP A 55 1.30 -7.29 8.48
N ALA A 56 0.53 -7.68 9.50
CA ALA A 56 -0.18 -8.96 9.51
C ALA A 56 -1.24 -9.11 8.40
N ALA A 57 -1.69 -8.01 7.77
CA ALA A 57 -2.64 -8.00 6.67
C ALA A 57 -1.95 -7.81 5.29
N GLY A 58 -0.61 -7.75 5.27
CA GLY A 58 0.17 -7.55 4.04
C GLY A 58 0.22 -6.11 3.54
N ASN A 59 -0.19 -5.13 4.36
CA ASN A 59 0.03 -3.72 4.02
C ASN A 59 1.51 -3.41 4.05
N GLN A 60 1.98 -2.63 3.09
CA GLN A 60 3.39 -2.23 2.99
C GLN A 60 3.57 -0.85 3.63
N TRP A 61 4.47 -0.76 4.59
CA TRP A 61 4.72 0.44 5.38
C TRP A 61 6.14 0.94 5.17
N TRP A 62 6.30 2.27 5.12
CA TRP A 62 7.59 2.94 5.21
C TRP A 62 7.55 3.97 6.33
N THR A 63 8.44 3.81 7.32
CA THR A 63 8.43 4.62 8.53
C THR A 63 9.69 5.49 8.60
N LEU A 64 9.49 6.81 8.65
CA LEU A 64 10.50 7.80 9.02
C LEU A 64 10.31 8.15 10.50
N PRO A 65 11.21 7.73 11.40
CA PRO A 65 11.09 8.05 12.82
C PRO A 65 11.18 9.58 13.03
N GLY A 66 10.38 10.07 13.97
CA GLY A 66 10.43 11.46 14.43
C GLY A 66 10.62 11.56 15.94
N ALA A 67 10.66 12.78 16.46
CA ALA A 67 10.84 13.05 17.89
C ALA A 67 9.68 12.54 18.78
N SER A 68 8.55 12.18 18.18
CA SER A 68 7.39 11.58 18.85
C SER A 68 7.00 10.27 18.19
N GLU A 69 6.56 9.30 19.00
CA GLU A 69 5.96 8.05 18.52
C GLU A 69 4.60 8.27 17.84
N ARG A 70 3.94 9.41 18.10
CA ARG A 70 2.71 9.79 17.38
C ARG A 70 3.01 9.95 15.88
N ALA A 71 2.16 9.38 15.06
CA ALA A 71 2.39 9.25 13.63
C ALA A 71 1.45 10.10 12.77
N LEU A 72 2.01 10.85 11.81
CA LEU A 72 1.27 11.26 10.62
C LEU A 72 1.31 10.09 9.62
N ILE A 73 0.15 9.55 9.27
CA ILE A 73 0.02 8.50 8.26
C ILE A 73 -0.36 9.14 6.93
N LEU A 74 0.40 8.81 5.89
CA LEU A 74 0.09 9.08 4.50
C LEU A 74 -0.34 7.76 3.86
N GLY A 75 -1.53 7.73 3.25
CA GLY A 75 -2.13 6.50 2.75
C GLY A 75 -2.37 6.49 1.25
N GLY A 76 -2.72 5.29 0.78
CA GLY A 76 -2.98 4.98 -0.61
C GLY A 76 -2.99 3.48 -0.85
N HIS A 77 -3.09 3.08 -2.11
CA HIS A 77 -2.97 1.67 -2.50
C HIS A 77 -2.21 1.53 -3.82
N LEU A 78 -1.52 0.40 -4.02
CA LEU A 78 -0.76 0.15 -5.26
C LEU A 78 -1.50 -0.79 -6.21
N ASP A 79 -2.50 -1.53 -5.73
CA ASP A 79 -3.29 -2.39 -6.60
C ASP A 79 -4.16 -1.58 -7.57
N SER A 80 -4.70 -2.28 -8.55
CA SER A 80 -5.66 -1.72 -9.49
C SER A 80 -6.67 -2.78 -9.91
N VAL A 81 -7.82 -2.35 -10.42
CA VAL A 81 -8.64 -3.22 -11.27
C VAL A 81 -7.90 -3.65 -12.56
N PRO A 82 -8.30 -4.76 -13.20
CA PRO A 82 -7.87 -5.11 -14.55
C PRO A 82 -8.22 -3.99 -15.54
N ASN A 83 -7.28 -3.66 -16.44
CA ASN A 83 -7.42 -2.56 -17.40
C ASN A 83 -7.69 -1.20 -16.72
N GLY A 84 -7.21 -1.04 -15.48
CA GLY A 84 -7.41 0.16 -14.69
C GLY A 84 -6.65 1.36 -15.23
N GLY A 85 -7.00 2.54 -14.68
CA GLY A 85 -6.25 3.76 -14.92
C GLY A 85 -4.81 3.66 -14.40
N TRP A 86 -3.95 4.55 -14.87
CA TRP A 86 -2.54 4.61 -14.44
C TRP A 86 -2.29 5.54 -13.24
N LEU A 87 -3.36 6.10 -12.65
CA LEU A 87 -3.29 7.07 -11.54
C LEU A 87 -4.03 6.62 -10.29
N ASP A 88 -5.14 5.90 -10.45
CA ASP A 88 -5.94 5.44 -9.31
C ASP A 88 -5.12 4.56 -8.38
N GLY A 89 -5.22 4.83 -7.07
CA GLY A 89 -4.37 4.30 -6.02
C GLY A 89 -2.90 4.76 -6.05
N CYS A 90 -2.19 4.44 -7.13
CA CYS A 90 -0.74 4.62 -7.15
C CYS A 90 -0.31 6.09 -7.10
N LEU A 91 -1.15 7.05 -7.55
CA LEU A 91 -0.89 8.47 -7.34
C LEU A 91 -0.79 8.81 -5.85
N ASN A 92 -1.66 8.25 -5.01
CA ASN A 92 -1.67 8.56 -3.58
C ASN A 92 -0.32 8.18 -2.96
N VAL A 93 0.14 6.95 -3.23
CA VAL A 93 1.39 6.39 -2.67
C VAL A 93 2.62 7.11 -3.23
N VAL A 94 2.70 7.34 -4.53
CA VAL A 94 3.88 7.96 -5.17
C VAL A 94 3.96 9.47 -4.86
N ALA A 95 2.83 10.16 -4.71
CA ALA A 95 2.84 11.54 -4.24
C ALA A 95 3.23 11.64 -2.75
N ALA A 96 2.73 10.73 -1.91
CA ALA A 96 3.08 10.68 -0.50
C ALA A 96 4.56 10.33 -0.28
N SER A 97 5.14 9.48 -1.14
CA SER A 97 6.58 9.17 -1.10
C SER A 97 7.45 10.40 -1.38
N GLU A 98 7.01 11.29 -2.26
CA GLU A 98 7.68 12.56 -2.54
C GLU A 98 7.66 13.50 -1.33
N VAL A 99 6.53 13.55 -0.62
CA VAL A 99 6.42 14.25 0.67
C VAL A 99 7.35 13.62 1.71
N LEU A 100 7.38 12.30 1.81
CA LEU A 100 8.22 11.57 2.75
C LEU A 100 9.71 11.85 2.51
N ARG A 101 10.18 11.81 1.25
CA ARG A 101 11.56 12.18 0.86
C ARG A 101 11.89 13.61 1.29
N ARG A 102 10.98 14.55 1.02
CA ARG A 102 11.17 15.95 1.38
C ARG A 102 11.34 16.13 2.88
N ILE A 103 10.54 15.44 3.69
CA ILE A 103 10.62 15.49 5.15
C ILE A 103 11.92 14.86 5.64
N ALA A 104 12.29 13.68 5.11
CA ALA A 104 13.53 13.00 5.48
C ALA A 104 14.78 13.86 5.24
N GLU A 105 14.78 14.67 4.17
CA GLU A 105 15.87 15.61 3.88
C GLU A 105 15.97 16.80 4.85
N ASP A 106 14.87 17.18 5.53
CA ASP A 106 14.88 18.26 6.54
C ASP A 106 15.41 17.79 7.91
N GLY A 107 15.70 16.50 8.06
CA GLY A 107 16.15 15.89 9.30
C GLY A 107 15.00 15.25 10.08
N GLU A 108 15.13 15.19 11.40
CA GLU A 108 14.15 14.53 12.27
C GLU A 108 12.83 15.33 12.33
N PRO A 109 11.69 14.75 11.89
CA PRO A 109 10.39 15.41 12.00
C PRO A 109 9.87 15.40 13.46
N ALA A 110 8.98 16.33 13.78
CA ALA A 110 8.37 16.40 15.13
C ALA A 110 7.46 15.21 15.45
N LEU A 111 6.82 14.63 14.43
CA LEU A 111 6.03 13.41 14.49
C LEU A 111 6.70 12.35 13.63
N THR A 112 6.59 11.09 14.02
CA THR A 112 6.90 9.98 13.11
C THR A 112 6.03 10.11 11.85
N VAL A 113 6.61 9.90 10.67
CA VAL A 113 5.86 9.93 9.40
C VAL A 113 5.84 8.54 8.83
N ARG A 114 4.64 8.03 8.53
CA ARG A 114 4.44 6.70 8.00
C ARG A 114 3.74 6.80 6.65
N LEU A 115 4.28 6.16 5.63
CA LEU A 115 3.57 5.90 4.39
C LEU A 115 3.05 4.47 4.43
N VAL A 116 1.80 4.27 4.03
CA VAL A 116 1.20 2.95 3.84
C VAL A 116 0.68 2.79 2.43
N SER A 117 0.95 1.63 1.84
CA SER A 117 0.19 1.08 0.72
C SER A 117 -0.71 -0.02 1.25
N TRP A 118 -2.02 0.25 1.29
CA TRP A 118 -3.03 -0.72 1.72
C TRP A 118 -3.11 -1.87 0.73
N ALA A 119 -3.19 -3.09 1.25
CA ALA A 119 -3.33 -4.28 0.42
C ALA A 119 -4.79 -4.47 -0.04
N ASP A 120 -4.97 -4.72 -1.35
CA ASP A 120 -6.25 -5.08 -1.98
C ASP A 120 -7.38 -4.10 -1.61
N GLU A 121 -7.16 -2.83 -1.95
CA GLU A 121 -8.16 -1.78 -1.81
C GLU A 121 -9.31 -2.03 -2.79
N GLU A 122 -9.00 -2.37 -4.04
CA GLU A 122 -9.99 -2.48 -5.11
C GLU A 122 -10.88 -3.70 -4.91
N GLY A 123 -10.33 -4.79 -4.36
CA GLY A 123 -11.02 -6.06 -4.21
C GLY A 123 -11.24 -6.79 -5.54
N ALA A 124 -10.51 -6.39 -6.59
CA ALA A 124 -10.79 -6.79 -7.96
C ALA A 124 -10.68 -8.32 -8.19
N ARG A 125 -9.86 -9.00 -7.39
CA ARG A 125 -9.63 -10.44 -7.53
C ARG A 125 -10.70 -11.31 -6.86
N PHE A 126 -11.20 -10.87 -5.71
CA PHE A 126 -12.07 -11.69 -4.85
C PHE A 126 -13.46 -11.07 -4.63
N GLY A 127 -13.75 -9.90 -5.22
CA GLY A 127 -15.02 -9.20 -5.08
C GLY A 127 -15.23 -8.56 -3.71
N ARG A 128 -14.15 -8.39 -2.93
CA ARG A 128 -14.18 -7.78 -1.60
C ARG A 128 -13.06 -6.75 -1.49
N SER A 129 -13.43 -5.48 -1.55
CA SER A 129 -12.55 -4.30 -1.46
C SER A 129 -12.04 -4.05 -0.03
N LEU A 130 -10.97 -3.27 0.12
CA LEU A 130 -10.45 -2.75 1.40
C LEU A 130 -9.86 -3.83 2.34
N PHE A 131 -9.24 -4.89 1.83
CA PHE A 131 -8.74 -5.98 2.68
C PHE A 131 -7.84 -5.45 3.80
N GLY A 132 -6.73 -4.82 3.41
CA GLY A 132 -5.69 -4.38 4.33
C GLY A 132 -6.10 -3.24 5.25
N SER A 133 -6.83 -2.25 4.73
CA SER A 133 -7.29 -1.10 5.52
C SER A 133 -8.41 -1.48 6.50
N SER A 134 -9.31 -2.41 6.13
CA SER A 134 -10.32 -2.93 7.06
C SER A 134 -9.71 -3.77 8.18
N ALA A 135 -8.62 -4.49 7.91
CA ALA A 135 -7.87 -5.22 8.92
C ALA A 135 -7.22 -4.26 9.92
N ALA A 136 -6.52 -3.24 9.44
CA ALA A 136 -5.87 -2.23 10.27
C ALA A 136 -6.87 -1.35 11.05
N ALA A 137 -7.98 -0.94 10.43
CA ALA A 137 -9.08 -0.26 11.14
C ALA A 137 -9.81 -1.19 12.13
N GLY A 138 -9.59 -2.50 11.98
CA GLY A 138 -10.25 -3.55 12.75
C GLY A 138 -11.76 -3.62 12.53
N SER A 139 -12.19 -3.29 11.31
CA SER A 139 -13.56 -3.38 10.82
C SER A 139 -13.80 -4.61 9.92
N MET A 140 -12.77 -5.44 9.68
CA MET A 140 -12.89 -6.75 9.02
C MET A 140 -13.66 -7.74 9.91
N ALA A 141 -14.99 -7.68 9.87
CA ALA A 141 -15.89 -8.56 10.62
C ALA A 141 -16.30 -9.81 9.83
N ASP A 142 -15.84 -9.93 8.59
CA ASP A 142 -16.29 -10.86 7.55
C ASP A 142 -15.32 -12.03 7.31
N GLN A 143 -14.46 -12.38 8.27
CA GLN A 143 -13.42 -13.42 8.08
C GLN A 143 -13.98 -14.78 7.63
N ASP A 144 -15.15 -15.21 8.14
CA ASP A 144 -15.79 -16.46 7.69
C ASP A 144 -16.22 -16.41 6.21
N GLU A 145 -16.69 -15.25 5.75
CA GLU A 145 -17.05 -15.03 4.35
C GLU A 145 -15.80 -14.98 3.47
N LEU A 146 -14.76 -14.27 3.91
CA LEU A 146 -13.45 -14.20 3.25
C LEU A 146 -12.82 -15.59 3.06
N ARG A 147 -12.95 -16.51 4.05
CA ARG A 147 -12.49 -17.91 3.93
C ARG A 147 -13.15 -18.67 2.78
N ALA A 148 -14.37 -18.31 2.42
CA ALA A 148 -15.13 -18.98 1.36
C ALA A 148 -14.89 -18.38 -0.03
N LEU A 149 -14.29 -17.19 -0.13
CA LEU A 149 -14.04 -16.52 -1.41
C LEU A 149 -13.03 -17.27 -2.26
N LYS A 150 -13.28 -17.24 -3.58
CA LYS A 150 -12.42 -17.79 -4.62
C LYS A 150 -12.32 -16.82 -5.78
N ASP A 151 -11.17 -16.77 -6.42
CA ASP A 151 -11.00 -16.04 -7.68
C ASP A 151 -11.57 -16.82 -8.88
N ALA A 152 -11.47 -16.23 -10.07
CA ALA A 152 -11.97 -16.82 -11.31
C ALA A 152 -11.32 -18.16 -11.67
N ASP A 153 -10.10 -18.41 -11.19
CA ASP A 153 -9.36 -19.67 -11.41
C ASP A 153 -9.63 -20.71 -10.29
N GLY A 154 -10.47 -20.36 -9.32
CA GLY A 154 -10.86 -21.22 -8.20
C GLY A 154 -9.86 -21.25 -7.04
N VAL A 155 -8.85 -20.37 -7.04
CA VAL A 155 -7.92 -20.21 -5.91
C VAL A 155 -8.66 -19.51 -4.78
N SER A 156 -8.63 -20.08 -3.58
CA SER A 156 -9.25 -19.47 -2.40
C SER A 156 -8.46 -18.26 -1.91
N LEU A 157 -9.13 -17.24 -1.38
CA LEU A 157 -8.49 -16.06 -0.80
C LEU A 157 -7.40 -16.41 0.22
N PRO A 158 -7.60 -17.29 1.23
CA PRO A 158 -6.55 -17.67 2.17
C PRO A 158 -5.29 -18.25 1.51
N ALA A 159 -5.45 -19.00 0.41
CA ALA A 159 -4.32 -19.56 -0.32
C ALA A 159 -3.56 -18.47 -1.10
N ALA A 160 -4.27 -17.51 -1.69
CA ALA A 160 -3.65 -16.41 -2.42
C ALA A 160 -2.86 -15.49 -1.48
N ILE A 161 -3.46 -15.02 -0.39
CA ILE A 161 -2.79 -14.14 0.57
C ILE A 161 -1.68 -14.88 1.34
N GLY A 162 -1.85 -16.19 1.58
CA GLY A 162 -0.81 -17.04 2.16
C GLY A 162 0.45 -17.13 1.29
N GLY A 163 0.30 -17.04 -0.04
CA GLY A 163 1.43 -16.91 -0.97
C GLY A 163 2.25 -15.62 -0.79
N PHE A 164 1.71 -14.64 -0.08
CA PHE A 164 2.32 -13.36 0.27
C PHE A 164 2.69 -13.29 1.77
N GLY A 165 2.62 -14.41 2.49
CA GLY A 165 2.96 -14.47 3.92
C GLY A 165 1.87 -13.94 4.86
N VAL A 166 0.65 -13.74 4.37
CA VAL A 166 -0.49 -13.28 5.16
C VAL A 166 -1.32 -14.47 5.63
N ASP A 167 -1.61 -14.52 6.93
CA ASP A 167 -2.60 -15.44 7.49
C ASP A 167 -3.89 -14.65 7.79
N LEU A 168 -5.01 -15.11 7.23
CA LEU A 168 -6.32 -14.47 7.40
C LEU A 168 -6.72 -14.38 8.87
N ASP A 169 -6.34 -15.37 9.68
CA ASP A 169 -6.78 -15.47 11.06
C ASP A 169 -6.07 -14.43 11.96
N SER A 170 -4.84 -14.06 11.62
CA SER A 170 -4.06 -13.01 12.30
C SER A 170 -4.11 -11.65 11.59
N ALA A 171 -4.78 -11.51 10.44
CA ALA A 171 -4.79 -10.26 9.67
C ALA A 171 -5.25 -9.04 10.49
N LEU A 172 -6.19 -9.22 11.43
CA LEU A 172 -6.67 -8.17 12.34
C LEU A 172 -5.58 -7.62 13.29
N ASP A 173 -4.46 -8.33 13.47
CA ASP A 173 -3.33 -7.84 14.27
C ASP A 173 -2.70 -6.59 13.63
N ALA A 174 -2.92 -6.34 12.33
CA ALA A 174 -2.56 -5.09 11.65
C ALA A 174 -3.13 -3.83 12.34
N ARG A 175 -4.14 -3.98 13.21
CA ARG A 175 -4.66 -2.89 14.04
C ARG A 175 -3.58 -2.20 14.89
N SER A 176 -2.54 -2.92 15.32
CA SER A 176 -1.45 -2.32 16.11
C SER A 176 -0.76 -1.17 15.37
N GLU A 177 -0.79 -1.19 14.03
CA GLU A 177 -0.17 -0.15 13.20
C GLU A 177 -0.83 1.23 13.36
N LEU A 178 -2.09 1.28 13.84
CA LEU A 178 -2.83 2.51 14.02
C LEU A 178 -2.83 3.06 15.46
N GLU A 179 -2.24 2.37 16.43
CA GLU A 179 -2.28 2.76 17.86
C GLU A 179 -1.75 4.17 18.12
N ASN A 180 -0.72 4.58 17.37
CA ASN A 180 -0.08 5.88 17.52
C ASN A 180 -0.51 6.91 16.47
N ALA A 181 -1.53 6.62 15.65
CA ALA A 181 -1.99 7.52 14.61
C ALA A 181 -2.49 8.85 15.20
N ALA A 182 -1.88 9.96 14.77
CA ALA A 182 -2.30 11.32 15.11
C ALA A 182 -3.17 11.94 14.03
N ALA A 183 -2.89 11.62 12.77
CA ALA A 183 -3.65 12.05 11.61
C ALA A 183 -3.43 11.07 10.46
N TYR A 184 -4.39 11.02 9.55
CA TYR A 184 -4.34 10.27 8.30
C TYR A 184 -4.62 11.22 7.14
N LEU A 185 -3.78 11.19 6.12
CA LEU A 185 -3.95 11.96 4.88
C LEU A 185 -3.81 11.03 3.68
N GLU A 186 -4.74 11.12 2.75
CA GLU A 186 -4.72 10.38 1.50
C GLU A 186 -5.10 11.34 0.37
N LEU A 187 -4.13 11.61 -0.50
CA LEU A 187 -4.37 12.41 -1.71
C LEU A 187 -5.07 11.52 -2.72
N HIS A 188 -6.17 11.97 -3.34
CA HIS A 188 -6.84 11.23 -4.41
C HIS A 188 -7.20 12.14 -5.59
N ILE A 189 -7.33 11.55 -6.79
CA ILE A 189 -7.81 12.23 -8.01
C ILE A 189 -9.29 12.60 -7.95
#